data_AF-A0A7Y3A6T8-F1
#
_entry.id   AF-A0A7Y3A6T8-F1
#
_cell.length_a   1.000
_cell.length_b   1.000
_cell.length_c   1.000
_cell.angle_alpha   90.00
_cell.angle_beta   90.00
_cell.angle_gamma   90.00
#
_symmetry.space_group_name_H-M   'P 1'
#
loop_
_entity.id
_entity.type
_entity.pdbx_description
1 polymer ?
#
loop_
_entity_poly.entity_id
_entity_poly.type
_entity_poly.pdbx_seq_one_letter_code
_entity_poly.pdbx_strand_id
1 'polypeptide(L)'
;MIIDLVAAMLIAYGFYQGFSKGLIKTVFSTLSVIIAIVAALKLSPILINILQNAININPAINFVLGFVLTFIIVMALIRFIGNKLDKLMKSIHIGGVNKVLGGALLGLFYAILISYGIYFMDRVQLISDSQKSASFT
;
A
#
# COMPACT_ATOMS: atom_id res chain seq x y z
N MET A 1 24.53 -2.47 -15.34
CA MET A 1 25.12 -2.99 -14.09
C MET A 1 24.65 -2.26 -12.84
N ILE A 2 24.90 -0.94 -12.67
CA ILE A 2 24.46 -0.22 -11.45
C ILE A 2 22.92 -0.21 -11.35
N ILE A 3 22.22 0.02 -12.47
CA ILE A 3 20.75 0.01 -12.54
C ILE A 3 20.20 -1.36 -12.11
N ASP A 4 20.79 -2.45 -12.60
CA ASP A 4 20.36 -3.82 -12.28
C ASP A 4 20.58 -4.14 -10.79
N LEU A 5 21.72 -3.71 -10.22
CA LEU A 5 22.02 -3.91 -8.79
C LEU A 5 21.02 -3.15 -7.90
N VAL A 6 20.72 -1.89 -8.24
CA VAL A 6 19.74 -1.08 -7.51
C VAL A 6 18.34 -1.69 -7.63
N ALA A 7 17.94 -2.13 -8.83
CA ALA A 7 16.67 -2.79 -9.06
C ALA A 7 16.55 -4.08 -8.23
N ALA A 8 17.58 -4.94 -8.25
CA ALA A 8 17.62 -6.16 -7.47
C ALA A 8 17.50 -5.90 -5.96
N MET A 9 18.19 -4.88 -5.44
CA MET A 9 18.08 -4.50 -4.02
C MET A 9 16.68 -4.03 -3.65
N LEU A 10 16.05 -3.21 -4.50
CA LEU A 10 14.68 -2.72 -4.26
C LEU A 10 13.64 -3.84 -4.34
N ILE A 11 13.78 -4.76 -5.29
CA ILE A 11 12.90 -5.93 -5.41
C ILE A 11 13.08 -6.85 -4.20
N ALA A 12 14.32 -7.13 -3.79
CA ALA A 12 14.62 -7.93 -2.60
C ALA A 12 14.06 -7.27 -1.33
N TYR A 13 14.14 -5.94 -1.22
CA TYR A 13 13.52 -5.18 -0.14
C TYR A 13 11.99 -5.32 -0.16
N GLY A 14 11.35 -5.19 -1.33
CA GLY A 14 9.92 -5.40 -1.51
C GLY A 14 9.51 -6.82 -1.08
N PHE A 15 10.25 -7.83 -1.52
CA PHE A 15 10.03 -9.22 -1.12
C PHE A 15 10.18 -9.41 0.38
N TYR A 16 11.25 -8.91 0.99
CA TYR A 16 11.45 -8.99 2.43
C TYR A 16 10.30 -8.33 3.19
N GLN A 17 9.89 -7.13 2.77
CA GLN A 17 8.79 -6.42 3.41
C GLN A 17 7.48 -7.22 3.34
N GLY A 18 7.17 -7.82 2.19
CA GLY A 18 6.00 -8.67 2.02
C GLY A 18 6.07 -9.99 2.78
N PHE A 19 7.25 -10.60 2.83
CA PHE A 19 7.50 -11.82 3.58
C PHE A 19 7.33 -11.60 5.09
N SER A 20 7.82 -10.48 5.61
CA SER A 20 7.65 -10.11 7.02
C SER A 20 6.19 -9.83 7.39
N LYS A 21 5.41 -9.25 6.47
CA LYS A 21 4.00 -8.90 6.73
C LYS A 21 3.04 -10.07 6.49
N GLY A 22 3.30 -10.94 5.51
CA GLY A 22 2.36 -11.94 5.01
C GLY A 22 1.41 -11.39 3.95
N LEU A 23 0.87 -12.26 3.10
CA LEU A 23 -0.03 -11.92 1.98
C LEU A 23 -1.27 -11.20 2.49
N ILE A 24 -1.99 -11.79 3.46
CA ILE A 24 -3.24 -11.23 3.98
C ILE A 24 -3.02 -9.80 4.48
N LYS A 25 -2.02 -9.59 5.33
CA LYS A 25 -1.73 -8.26 5.86
C LYS A 25 -1.32 -7.28 4.77
N THR A 26 -0.54 -7.72 3.79
CA THR A 26 -0.09 -6.90 2.66
C THR A 26 -1.28 -6.42 1.83
N VAL A 27 -2.16 -7.34 1.42
CA VAL A 27 -3.37 -7.04 0.64
C VAL A 27 -4.29 -6.10 1.41
N PHE A 28 -4.63 -6.43 2.66
CA PHE A 28 -5.51 -5.58 3.47
C PHE A 28 -4.90 -4.21 3.75
N SER A 29 -3.59 -4.10 3.99
CA SER A 29 -2.95 -2.79 4.22
C SER A 29 -3.00 -1.90 2.98
N THR A 30 -2.79 -2.47 1.80
CA THR A 30 -2.82 -1.76 0.52
C THR A 30 -4.25 -1.37 0.15
N LEU A 31 -5.17 -2.35 0.14
CA LEU A 31 -6.57 -2.13 -0.19
C LEU A 31 -7.29 -1.26 0.84
N SER A 32 -6.86 -1.25 2.10
CA SER A 32 -7.48 -0.42 3.14
C SER A 32 -7.49 1.06 2.77
N VAL A 33 -6.47 1.55 2.07
CA VAL A 33 -6.41 2.97 1.66
C VAL A 33 -7.51 3.26 0.65
N ILE A 34 -7.60 2.45 -0.42
CA ILE A 34 -8.59 2.64 -1.49
C ILE A 34 -10.00 2.48 -0.94
N ILE A 35 -10.24 1.39 -0.19
CA ILE A 35 -11.56 1.11 0.39
C ILE A 35 -11.94 2.19 1.41
N ALA A 36 -11.01 2.64 2.25
CA ALA A 36 -11.31 3.69 3.22
C ALA A 36 -11.62 5.02 2.56
N ILE A 37 -10.98 5.38 1.44
CA ILE A 37 -11.34 6.59 0.67
C ILE A 37 -12.79 6.46 0.19
N VAL A 38 -13.13 5.37 -0.51
CA VAL A 38 -14.49 5.16 -1.05
C VAL A 38 -15.53 5.13 0.07
N ALA A 39 -15.23 4.44 1.17
CA ALA A 39 -16.11 4.36 2.32
C ALA A 39 -16.25 5.72 3.02
N ALA A 40 -15.17 6.49 3.17
CA ALA A 40 -15.22 7.82 3.77
C ALA A 40 -16.07 8.78 2.94
N LEU A 41 -16.03 8.71 1.60
CA LEU A 41 -16.90 9.51 0.75
C LEU A 41 -18.39 9.25 1.04
N LYS A 42 -18.76 8.00 1.37
CA LYS A 42 -20.15 7.62 1.65
C LYS A 42 -20.56 7.80 3.11
N LEU A 43 -19.65 7.54 4.06
CA LEU A 43 -19.95 7.46 5.49
C LEU A 43 -19.60 8.75 6.24
N SER A 44 -18.75 9.62 5.68
CA SER A 44 -18.38 10.89 6.33
C SER A 44 -19.54 11.80 6.67
N PRO A 45 -20.67 11.88 5.92
CA PRO A 45 -21.79 12.71 6.32
C PRO A 45 -22.33 12.40 7.71
N ILE A 46 -22.25 11.14 8.15
CA ILE A 46 -22.68 10.72 9.50
C ILE A 46 -21.82 11.42 10.56
N LEU A 47 -20.49 11.35 10.41
CA LEU A 47 -19.56 11.97 11.35
C LEU A 47 -19.60 13.50 11.28
N ILE A 48 -19.78 14.07 10.09
CA ILE A 48 -19.93 15.52 9.89
C ILE A 48 -21.15 16.03 10.68
N ASN A 49 -22.30 15.35 10.59
CA ASN A 49 -23.50 15.72 11.32
C ASN A 49 -23.32 15.61 12.84
N ILE A 50 -22.64 14.56 13.32
CA ILE A 50 -22.31 14.41 14.75
C ILE A 50 -21.41 15.57 15.22
N LEU A 51 -20.36 15.91 14.45
CA LEU A 51 -19.46 17.00 14.77
C LEU A 51 -20.17 18.37 14.77
N GLN A 52 -21.04 18.62 13.80
CA GLN A 52 -21.82 19.86 13.74
C GLN A 52 -22.72 20.04 14.97
N ASN A 53 -23.29 18.96 15.49
CA ASN A 53 -24.14 19.01 16.68
C ASN A 53 -23.34 19.06 17.99
N ALA A 54 -22.14 18.49 18.01
CA ALA A 54 -21.31 18.40 19.22
C ALA A 54 -20.40 19.62 19.42
N ILE A 55 -19.94 20.24 18.34
CA ILE A 55 -18.93 21.30 18.35
C ILE A 55 -19.35 22.43 17.41
N ASN A 56 -19.49 23.63 17.96
CA ASN A 56 -19.95 24.80 17.20
C ASN A 56 -18.77 25.50 16.51
N ILE A 57 -18.21 24.84 15.49
CA ILE A 57 -17.08 25.34 14.68
C ILE A 57 -17.49 25.54 13.21
N ASN A 58 -16.62 26.17 12.44
CA ASN A 58 -16.85 26.44 11.02
C ASN A 58 -17.28 25.17 10.25
N PRO A 59 -18.38 25.20 9.47
CA PRO A 59 -18.87 24.06 8.70
C PRO A 59 -17.82 23.41 7.77
N ALA A 60 -16.92 24.18 7.19
CA ALA A 60 -15.84 23.67 6.34
C ALA A 60 -14.84 22.83 7.15
N ILE A 61 -14.55 23.24 8.39
CA ILE A 61 -13.67 22.48 9.29
C ILE A 61 -14.36 21.18 9.70
N ASN A 62 -15.65 21.23 10.03
CA ASN A 62 -16.44 20.03 10.33
C ASN A 62 -16.48 19.03 9.17
N PHE A 63 -16.59 19.51 7.92
CA PHE A 63 -16.53 18.66 6.73
C PHE A 63 -15.19 17.93 6.63
N VAL A 64 -14.07 18.67 6.70
CA VAL A 64 -12.72 18.09 6.59
C VAL A 64 -12.46 17.11 7.74
N LEU A 65 -12.77 17.50 8.98
CA LEU A 65 -12.59 16.63 10.15
C LEU A 65 -13.44 15.36 10.04
N GLY A 66 -14.71 15.48 9.69
CA GLY A 66 -15.60 14.33 9.55
C GLY A 66 -15.11 13.36 8.49
N PHE A 67 -14.68 13.86 7.32
CA PHE A 67 -14.08 13.02 6.28
C PHE A 67 -12.81 12.30 6.74
N VAL A 68 -11.85 13.04 7.31
CA VAL A 68 -10.57 12.49 7.77
C VAL A 68 -10.78 11.47 8.89
N LEU A 69 -11.64 11.77 9.86
CA LEU A 69 -11.94 10.84 10.94
C LEU A 69 -12.60 9.57 10.42
N THR A 70 -13.60 9.67 9.54
CA THR A 70 -14.22 8.48 8.92
C THR A 70 -13.19 7.66 8.15
N PHE A 71 -12.33 8.30 7.35
CA PHE A 71 -11.25 7.63 6.64
C PHE A 71 -10.34 6.84 7.59
N ILE A 72 -9.86 7.48 8.67
CA ILE A 72 -8.99 6.84 9.66
C ILE A 72 -9.69 5.67 10.35
N ILE A 73 -10.94 5.85 10.78
CA ILE A 73 -11.72 4.80 11.46
C ILE A 73 -11.91 3.59 10.55
N VAL A 74 -12.35 3.80 9.31
CA VAL A 74 -12.59 2.70 8.36
C VAL A 74 -11.27 2.02 7.99
N MET A 75 -10.22 2.79 7.72
CA MET A 75 -8.89 2.24 7.43
C MET A 75 -8.38 1.38 8.60
N ALA A 76 -8.51 1.88 9.83
CA ALA A 76 -8.11 1.15 11.04
C ALA A 76 -8.91 -0.16 11.20
N LEU A 77 -10.22 -0.13 10.95
CA LEU A 77 -11.09 -1.31 11.02
C LEU A 77 -10.67 -2.38 10.01
N ILE A 78 -10.44 -2.01 8.74
CA ILE A 78 -10.00 -2.94 7.70
C ILE A 78 -8.65 -3.55 8.05
N ARG A 79 -7.69 -2.73 8.51
CA ARG A 79 -6.37 -3.21 8.95
C ARG A 79 -6.47 -4.15 10.15
N PHE A 80 -7.37 -3.86 11.09
CA PHE A 80 -7.63 -4.71 12.24
C PHE A 80 -8.15 -6.09 11.80
N ILE A 81 -9.11 -6.14 10.88
CA ILE A 81 -9.63 -7.39 10.31
C ILE A 81 -8.50 -8.17 9.61
N GLY A 82 -7.72 -7.51 8.76
CA GLY A 82 -6.57 -8.14 8.09
C GLY A 82 -5.56 -8.74 9.07
N ASN A 83 -5.28 -8.06 10.19
CA ASN A 83 -4.40 -8.58 11.23
C ASN A 83 -4.99 -9.80 11.96
N LYS A 84 -6.31 -9.87 12.16
CA LYS A 84 -6.97 -11.03 12.77
C LYS A 84 -6.95 -12.23 11.82
N LEU A 85 -7.22 -12.02 10.54
CA LEU A 85 -7.13 -13.06 9.51
C LEU A 85 -5.70 -13.60 9.36
N ASP A 86 -4.68 -12.75 9.40
CA ASP A 86 -3.28 -13.19 9.38
C ASP A 86 -2.94 -14.09 10.59
N LYS A 87 -3.46 -13.76 11.78
CA LYS A 87 -3.31 -14.62 12.97
C LYS A 87 -4.01 -15.96 12.82
N LEU A 88 -5.21 -15.97 12.22
CA LEU A 88 -5.94 -17.21 11.94
C LEU A 88 -5.15 -18.11 10.99
N MET A 89 -4.56 -17.56 9.92
CA MET A 89 -3.71 -18.29 8.97
C MET A 89 -2.49 -18.93 9.65
N LYS A 90 -1.90 -18.24 10.63
CA LYS A 90 -0.81 -18.79 11.44
C LYS A 90 -1.29 -19.95 12.33
N SER A 91 -2.50 -19.87 12.87
CA SER A 91 -3.09 -20.92 13.71
C SER A 91 -3.36 -22.23 12.97
N ILE A 92 -3.65 -22.16 11.67
CA ILE A 92 -3.96 -23.34 10.84
C ILE A 92 -2.72 -23.89 10.09
N HIS A 93 -1.50 -23.52 10.50
CA HIS A 93 -0.23 -23.93 9.90
C HIS A 93 0.03 -23.46 8.44
N ILE A 94 -0.80 -22.57 7.87
CA ILE A 94 -0.61 -22.00 6.52
C ILE A 94 0.27 -20.73 6.55
N GLY A 95 0.75 -20.34 7.74
CA GLY A 95 1.54 -19.13 7.95
C GLY A 95 2.80 -19.03 7.07
N GLY A 96 3.45 -20.15 6.74
CA GLY A 96 4.62 -20.18 5.85
C GLY A 96 4.28 -19.77 4.42
N VAL A 97 3.26 -20.39 3.84
CA VAL A 97 2.76 -20.07 2.49
C VAL A 97 2.28 -18.62 2.43
N ASN A 98 1.57 -18.15 3.45
CA ASN A 98 1.13 -16.75 3.55
C ASN A 98 2.32 -15.76 3.52
N LYS A 99 3.44 -16.07 4.16
CA LYS A 99 4.64 -15.21 4.10
C LYS A 99 5.27 -15.21 2.71
N VAL A 100 5.48 -16.39 2.11
CA VAL A 100 6.08 -16.51 0.77
C VAL A 100 5.24 -15.77 -0.27
N LEU A 101 3.92 -15.96 -0.27
CA LEU A 101 3.03 -15.26 -1.19
C LEU A 101 3.01 -13.74 -0.95
N GLY A 102 3.13 -13.30 0.31
CA GLY A 102 3.25 -11.89 0.63
C GLY A 102 4.52 -11.28 0.06
N GLY A 103 5.65 -11.98 0.19
CA GLY A 103 6.93 -11.57 -0.39
C GLY A 103 6.87 -11.54 -1.92
N ALA A 104 6.34 -12.58 -2.54
CA ALA A 104 6.17 -12.63 -3.99
C ALA A 104 5.31 -11.47 -4.51
N LEU A 105 4.18 -11.18 -3.85
CA LEU A 105 3.30 -10.08 -4.24
C LEU A 105 4.02 -8.72 -4.22
N LEU A 106 4.70 -8.38 -3.11
CA LEU A 106 5.40 -7.10 -3.03
C LEU A 106 6.67 -7.05 -3.87
N GLY A 107 7.41 -8.15 -3.99
CA GLY A 107 8.56 -8.24 -4.89
C GLY A 107 8.16 -7.99 -6.34
N LEU A 108 7.08 -8.64 -6.81
CA LEU A 108 6.52 -8.41 -8.15
C LEU A 108 6.01 -6.98 -8.33
N PHE A 109 5.33 -6.43 -7.32
CA PHE A 109 4.86 -5.04 -7.37
C PHE A 109 6.03 -4.05 -7.52
N TYR A 110 7.11 -4.23 -6.76
CA TYR A 110 8.32 -3.41 -6.89
C TYR A 110 8.99 -3.61 -8.25
N ALA A 111 9.08 -4.85 -8.74
CA ALA A 111 9.64 -5.13 -10.06
C ALA A 111 8.88 -4.42 -11.17
N ILE A 112 7.54 -4.43 -11.11
CA ILE A 112 6.68 -3.71 -12.07
C ILE A 112 6.91 -2.20 -11.96
N LEU A 113 6.90 -1.63 -10.76
CA LEU A 113 7.13 -0.19 -10.55
C LEU A 113 8.50 0.25 -11.10
N ILE A 114 9.55 -0.51 -10.83
CA ILE A 114 10.90 -0.22 -11.31
C ILE A 114 10.97 -0.36 -12.83
N SER A 115 10.35 -1.39 -13.41
CA SER A 115 10.31 -1.59 -14.85
C SER A 115 9.65 -0.40 -15.57
N TYR A 116 8.49 0.04 -15.10
CA TYR A 116 7.84 1.24 -15.64
C TYR A 116 8.67 2.51 -15.39
N GLY A 117 9.33 2.62 -14.23
CA GLY A 117 10.20 3.75 -13.91
C GLY A 117 11.40 3.85 -14.86
N ILE A 118 12.10 2.73 -15.10
CA ILE A 118 13.22 2.67 -16.05
C ILE A 118 12.75 2.97 -17.47
N TYR A 119 11.63 2.36 -17.90
CA TYR A 119 11.04 2.64 -19.21
C TYR A 119 10.73 4.13 -19.37
N PHE A 120 10.12 4.76 -18.36
CA PHE A 120 9.84 6.19 -18.38
C PHE A 120 11.12 7.03 -18.48
N MET A 121 12.12 6.75 -17.65
CA MET A 121 13.42 7.44 -17.66
C MET A 121 14.12 7.34 -19.02
N ASP A 122 14.02 6.19 -19.70
CA ASP A 122 14.53 6.03 -21.05
C ASP A 122 13.80 6.93 -22.06
N ARG A 123 12.47 7.01 -21.97
CA ARG A 123 11.65 7.81 -22.88
C ARG A 123 11.90 9.31 -22.75
N VAL A 124 12.28 9.79 -21.57
CA VAL A 124 12.63 11.19 -21.34
C VAL A 124 14.13 11.49 -21.50
N GLN A 125 14.91 10.55 -22.08
CA GLN A 125 16.36 10.69 -22.33
C GLN A 125 17.18 10.99 -21.07
N LEU A 126 16.72 10.59 -19.89
CA LEU A 126 17.45 10.75 -18.63
C LEU A 126 18.52 9.67 -18.42
N ILE A 127 18.52 8.61 -19.23
CA ILE A 127 19.49 7.51 -19.17
C ILE A 127 20.54 7.72 -20.26
N SER A 128 21.80 7.84 -19.86
CA SER A 128 22.93 7.96 -20.79
C SER A 128 23.18 6.66 -21.56
N ASP A 129 23.62 6.75 -22.82
CA ASP A 129 23.85 5.59 -23.70
C ASP A 129 24.84 4.56 -23.09
N SER A 130 25.80 5.02 -22.28
CA SER A 130 26.78 4.18 -21.58
C SER A 130 26.15 3.26 -20.53
N GLN A 131 25.05 3.67 -19.90
CA GLN A 131 24.32 2.86 -18.92
C GLN A 131 23.41 1.84 -19.60
N LYS A 132 22.94 2.16 -20.82
CA LYS A 132 22.08 1.30 -21.65
C LYS A 132 22.83 0.06 -22.16
N SER A 133 24.08 0.24 -22.61
CA SER A 133 24.94 -0.86 -23.07
C SER A 133 25.52 -1.72 -21.93
N ALA A 134 25.55 -1.18 -20.71
CA ALA A 134 26.07 -1.87 -19.53
C ALA A 134 24.99 -2.62 -18.74
N SER A 135 23.71 -2.39 -19.01
CA SER A 135 22.63 -3.29 -18.57
C SER A 135 22.57 -4.47 -19.52
N PHE A 136 22.31 -5.66 -18.99
CA PHE A 136 21.99 -6.81 -19.85
C PHE A 136 20.67 -6.49 -20.58
N THR A 137 20.68 -6.67 -21.90
CA THR A 137 19.57 -6.45 -22.84
C THR A 137 18.23 -6.93 -22.29
#